data_AF-C0B9F5-F1
#
_entry.id   AF-C0B9F5-F1
#
_cell.length_a   1.000
_cell.length_b   1.000
_cell.length_c   1.000
_cell.angle_alpha   90.00
_cell.angle_beta   90.00
_cell.angle_gamma   90.00
#
_symmetry.space_group_name_H-M   'P 1'
#
loop_
_entity.id
_entity.type
_entity.pdbx_description
1 polymer ?
#
loop_
_entity_poly.entity_id
_entity_poly.type
_entity_poly.pdbx_seq_one_letter_code
_entity_poly.pdbx_strand_id
1 'polypeptide(L)' 'MHQEVIENLESIQGALLRMNRSIQAEGTFGIIKNDRWYKRIVRRGIKSVLLEVFLVSIGHNLYKYHNKQKKVATAA' A
#
# COMPACT_ATOMS: atom_id res chain seq x y z
N MET A 1 -22.39 -8.41 -4.42
CA MET A 1 -21.04 -8.53 -5.01
C MET A 1 -21.20 -9.27 -6.32
N HIS A 2 -20.61 -8.84 -7.43
CA HIS A 2 -20.82 -9.49 -8.74
C HIS A 2 -20.15 -10.87 -8.76
N GLN A 3 -20.83 -11.88 -9.30
CA GLN A 3 -20.36 -13.28 -9.35
C GLN A 3 -18.97 -13.40 -10.00
N GLU A 4 -18.75 -12.64 -11.08
CA GLU A 4 -17.47 -12.52 -11.78
C GLU A 4 -16.31 -12.10 -10.86
N VAL A 5 -16.56 -11.22 -9.88
CA VAL A 5 -15.52 -10.77 -8.94
C VAL A 5 -15.11 -11.91 -8.01
N ILE A 6 -16.07 -12.73 -7.58
CA ILE A 6 -15.80 -13.88 -6.71
C ILE A 6 -14.99 -14.93 -7.49
N GLU A 7 -15.42 -15.26 -8.71
CA GLU A 7 -14.72 -16.20 -9.59
C GLU A 7 -13.28 -15.75 -9.86
N ASN A 8 -13.07 -14.45 -10.13
CA ASN A 8 -11.74 -13.90 -10.33
C ASN A 8 -10.87 -13.98 -9.06
N LEU A 9 -11.44 -13.75 -7.87
CA LEU A 9 -10.69 -13.80 -6.59
C LEU A 9 -10.35 -15.22 -6.14
N GLU A 10 -11.19 -16.19 -6.50
CA GLU A 10 -11.04 -17.63 -6.19
C GLU A 10 -10.22 -18.38 -7.23
N SER A 11 -10.06 -17.82 -8.43
CA SER A 11 -9.15 -18.37 -9.45
C SER A 11 -7.71 -18.46 -8.94
N ILE A 12 -6.93 -19.38 -9.51
CA ILE A 12 -5.48 -19.53 -9.21
C ILE A 12 -4.75 -18.20 -9.44
N GLN A 13 -5.08 -17.52 -10.54
CA GLN A 13 -4.50 -16.21 -10.85
C GLN A 13 -4.87 -15.16 -9.78
N GLY A 14 -6.13 -15.12 -9.34
CA GLY A 14 -6.58 -14.24 -8.26
C GLY A 14 -5.87 -14.49 -6.95
N ALA A 15 -5.69 -15.76 -6.57
CA ALA A 15 -4.93 -16.14 -5.39
C ALA A 15 -3.47 -15.66 -5.47
N LEU A 16 -2.80 -15.85 -6.61
CA LEU A 16 -1.44 -15.35 -6.84
C LEU A 16 -1.34 -13.83 -6.76
N LEU A 17 -2.29 -13.10 -7.36
CA LEU A 17 -2.33 -11.64 -7.30
C LEU A 17 -2.54 -11.12 -5.87
N ARG A 18 -3.41 -11.78 -5.08
CA ARG A 18 -3.60 -11.45 -3.65
C ARG A 18 -2.34 -11.69 -2.84
N MET A 19 -1.65 -12.81 -3.08
CA MET A 19 -0.37 -13.10 -2.41
C MET A 19 0.67 -12.03 -2.76
N ASN A 20 0.82 -11.69 -4.03
CA ASN A 20 1.71 -10.62 -4.48
C ASN A 20 1.36 -9.27 -3.84
N ARG A 21 0.07 -8.98 -3.67
CA ARG A 21 -0.38 -7.76 -3.00
C ARG A 21 -0.03 -7.75 -1.52
N SER A 22 -0.14 -8.89 -0.83
CA SER A 22 0.27 -9.03 0.57
C SER A 22 1.78 -8.80 0.75
N ILE A 23 2.60 -9.40 -0.12
CA ILE A 23 4.07 -9.21 -0.11
C ILE A 23 4.43 -7.73 -0.35
N GLN A 24 3.75 -7.06 -1.28
CA GLN A 24 3.96 -5.62 -1.50
C GLN A 24 3.60 -4.76 -0.29
N ALA A 25 2.57 -5.15 0.48
CA ALA A 25 2.18 -4.44 1.69
C ALA A 25 3.29 -4.52 2.75
N GLU A 26 3.87 -5.71 2.98
CA GLU A 26 5.00 -5.89 3.90
C GLU A 26 6.21 -5.04 3.50
N GLY A 27 6.61 -5.10 2.22
CA GLY A 27 7.71 -4.29 1.71
C GLY A 27 7.47 -2.78 1.87
N THR A 28 6.22 -2.34 1.69
CA THR A 28 5.81 -0.95 1.89
C THR A 28 5.96 -0.53 3.36
N PHE A 29 5.56 -1.38 4.32
CA PHE A 29 5.77 -1.12 5.74
C PHE A 29 7.26 -1.04 6.10
N GLY A 30 8.11 -1.87 5.49
CA GLY A 30 9.56 -1.80 5.66
C GLY A 30 10.12 -0.44 5.24
N ILE A 31 9.76 0.05 4.05
CA ILE A 31 10.17 1.37 3.52
C ILE A 31 9.67 2.50 4.42
N ILE A 32 8.40 2.46 4.83
CA ILE A 32 7.81 3.50 5.68
C ILE A 32 8.55 3.57 7.03
N LYS A 33 8.87 2.42 7.64
CA LYS A 33 9.56 2.39 8.93
C LYS A 33 11.03 2.82 8.83
N ASN A 34 11.75 2.30 7.83
CA ASN A 34 13.19 2.52 7.70
C ASN A 34 13.53 3.85 7.01
N ASP A 35 12.98 4.07 5.81
CA ASP A 35 13.40 5.18 4.95
C ASP A 35 12.66 6.49 5.30
N ARG A 36 11.49 6.40 5.94
CA ARG A 36 10.64 7.54 6.32
C ARG A 36 10.59 7.81 7.82
N TRP A 37 11.40 7.09 8.60
CA TRP A 37 11.55 7.30 10.05
C TRP A 37 10.23 7.16 10.84
N TYR A 38 9.24 6.45 10.29
CA TYR A 38 8.00 6.14 10.98
C TYR A 38 8.23 5.02 12.00
N LYS A 39 8.89 5.36 13.11
CA LYS A 39 9.40 4.40 14.11
C LYS A 39 8.29 3.82 15.01
N ARG A 40 7.30 4.64 15.37
CA ARG A 40 6.20 4.24 16.26
C ARG A 40 4.95 5.08 16.00
N ILE A 41 3.81 4.48 16.28
CA ILE A 41 2.54 5.21 16.34
C ILE A 41 2.58 6.18 17.53
N VAL A 42 2.18 7.43 17.32
CA VAL A 42 2.25 8.48 18.34
C VAL A 42 0.87 8.76 18.96
N ARG A 43 -0.20 8.57 18.19
CA ARG A 43 -1.58 8.81 18.64
C ARG A 43 -2.09 7.70 19.55
N ARG A 44 -3.03 8.06 20.44
CA ARG A 44 -3.74 7.15 21.35
C ARG A 44 -5.22 7.04 20.97
N GLY A 45 -5.81 5.88 21.23
CA GLY A 45 -7.20 5.58 20.91
C GLY A 45 -7.38 5.10 19.47
N ILE A 46 -8.22 4.09 19.25
CA ILE A 46 -8.31 3.35 17.99
C ILE A 46 -8.61 4.26 16.78
N LYS A 47 -9.53 5.23 16.92
CA LYS A 47 -9.88 6.17 15.85
C LYS A 47 -8.69 7.04 15.42
N SER A 48 -7.94 7.55 16.39
CA SER A 48 -6.78 8.41 16.15
C SER A 48 -5.61 7.62 15.55
N VAL A 49 -5.43 6.37 16.00
CA VAL A 49 -4.42 5.45 15.44
C VAL A 49 -4.73 5.13 13.98
N LEU A 50 -5.99 4.79 13.66
CA LEU A 50 -6.43 4.55 12.29
C LEU A 50 -6.17 5.76 11.39
N LEU A 51 -6.52 6.96 11.86
CA LEU A 51 -6.24 8.20 11.13
C LEU A 51 -4.74 8.36 10.82
N GLU A 52 -3.87 8.11 11.79
CA GLU A 52 -2.42 8.19 11.60
C GLU A 52 -1.94 7.23 10.51
N VAL A 53 -2.33 5.96 10.61
CA VAL A 53 -1.94 4.91 9.65
C VAL A 53 -2.47 5.24 8.26
N PHE A 54 -3.70 5.74 8.14
CA PHE A 54 -4.27 6.14 6.86
C PHE A 54 -3.52 7.33 6.23
N LEU A 55 -3.21 8.37 7.00
CA LEU A 55 -2.48 9.54 6.50
C LEU A 55 -1.08 9.16 5.99
N VAL A 56 -0.35 8.35 6.76
CA VAL A 56 0.97 7.83 6.36
C VAL A 56 0.88 7.01 5.08
N SER A 57 -0.14 6.13 4.98
CA SER A 57 -0.36 5.28 3.80
C SER A 57 -0.71 6.09 2.54
N ILE A 58 -1.58 7.09 2.67
CA ILE A 58 -1.95 7.99 1.57
C ILE A 58 -0.72 8.77 1.10
N GLY A 59 0.04 9.36 2.03
CA GLY A 59 1.27 10.09 1.71
C GLY A 59 2.29 9.22 0.97
N HIS A 60 2.48 7.98 1.41
CA HIS A 60 3.35 7.02 0.72
C HIS A 60 2.87 6.71 -0.71
N ASN A 61 1.57 6.45 -0.89
CA ASN A 61 1.00 6.14 -2.20
C ASN A 61 1.14 7.31 -3.18
N LEU A 62 0.87 8.54 -2.73
CA LEU A 62 1.06 9.75 -3.54
C LEU A 62 2.52 9.94 -3.94
N TYR A 63 3.46 9.78 -3.00
CA TYR A 63 4.88 9.85 -3.27
C TYR A 63 5.33 8.82 -4.33
N LYS A 64 4.89 7.57 -4.17
CA LYS A 64 5.21 6.48 -5.10
C LYS A 64 4.65 6.75 -6.50
N TYR A 65 3.41 7.23 -6.58
CA TYR A 65 2.78 7.59 -7.85
C TYR A 65 3.54 8.72 -8.55
N HIS A 66 3.84 9.81 -7.84
CA HIS A 66 4.56 10.96 -8.38
C HIS A 66 5.93 10.56 -8.93
N ASN A 67 6.68 9.75 -8.18
CA ASN A 67 7.98 9.27 -8.64
C ASN A 67 7.88 8.34 -9.85
N LYS A 68 6.84 7.51 -9.92
CA LYS A 68 6.58 6.68 -11.11
C LYS A 68 6.32 7.56 -12.32
N GLN A 69 5.47 8.58 -12.20
CA GLN A 69 5.17 9.53 -13.29
C GLN A 69 6.43 10.27 -13.75
N LYS A 70 7.24 10.78 -12.81
CA LYS A 70 8.53 11.41 -13.13
C LYS A 70 9.45 10.50 -13.92
N LYS A 71 9.62 9.24 -13.50
CA LYS A 71 10.47 8.27 -14.22
C LYS A 71 9.97 8.02 -15.64
N VAL A 72 8.65 7.92 -15.84
CA VAL A 72 8.06 7.76 -17.17
C VAL A 72 8.33 8.99 -18.04
N ALA A 73 8.15 10.19 -17.49
CA ALA A 73 8.42 11.44 -18.20
C ALA A 73 9.90 11.64 -18.56
N THR A 74 10.84 11.14 -17.75
CA THR A 74 12.30 11.21 -18.03
C THR A 74 12.78 10.15 -19.01
N ALA A 75 12.03 9.05 -19.18
CA ALA A 75 12.37 7.96 -20.09
C ALA A 75 11.77 8.12 -21.50
N ALA A 76 10.87 9.10 -21.69
CA ALA A 76 10.29 9.51 -22.96
C ALA A 76 11.12 10.64 -23.59
#